data_AF-A0A7J2NKN1-F1
#
_entry.id   AF-A0A7J2NKN1-F1
#
_cell.length_a   1.000
_cell.length_b   1.000
_cell.length_c   1.000
_cell.angle_alpha   90.00
_cell.angle_beta   90.00
_cell.angle_gamma   90.00
#
_symmetry.space_group_name_H-M   'P 1'
#
loop_
_entity.id
_entity.type
_entity.pdbx_description
1 polymer ?
#
loop_
_entity_poly.entity_id
_entity_poly.type
_entity_poly.pdbx_seq_one_letter_code
_entity_poly.pdbx_strand_id
1 'polypeptide(L)'
;MNRIKLILVTVFVCGVLLGVGVYAAYERTKTIRNVGTIRVIGVEIYGDETLTSVLNEITWGTLDPGETRNFNAWVKNTGNDAQKLVMWTENWNPTVAFDSITLTWNYDDSWIGVNASILVVFTLSVDANVTGVTSFSFDVWVKGVH
;
A
#
# COMPACT_ATOMS: atom_id res chain seq x y z
N MET A 1 35.16 -25.78 39.22
CA MET A 1 33.89 -25.02 39.13
C MET A 1 32.74 -25.95 39.52
N ASN A 2 31.93 -25.60 40.52
CA ASN A 2 30.91 -26.50 41.07
C ASN A 2 29.79 -26.71 40.04
N ARG A 3 29.24 -27.93 39.96
CA ARG A 3 28.21 -28.32 38.96
C ARG A 3 27.05 -27.32 38.87
N ILE A 4 26.67 -26.71 40.00
CA ILE A 4 25.63 -25.66 40.08
C ILE A 4 26.01 -24.40 39.28
N LYS A 5 27.27 -23.95 39.33
CA LYS A 5 27.74 -22.80 38.56
C LYS A 5 27.73 -23.07 37.06
N LEU A 6 28.03 -24.31 36.65
CA LEU A 6 27.97 -24.72 35.24
C LEU A 6 26.53 -24.67 34.71
N ILE A 7 25.57 -25.19 35.48
CA ILE A 7 24.14 -25.19 35.10
C ILE A 7 23.62 -23.75 34.96
N LEU A 8 23.95 -22.85 35.88
CA LEU A 8 23.52 -21.45 35.82
C LEU A 8 24.07 -20.72 34.59
N VAL A 9 25.34 -20.97 34.24
CA VAL A 9 25.95 -20.40 33.03
C VAL A 9 25.25 -20.92 31.78
N THR A 10 24.97 -22.22 31.70
CA THR A 10 24.27 -22.80 30.53
C THR A 10 22.87 -22.22 30.36
N VAL A 11 22.10 -22.07 31.45
CA VAL A 11 20.76 -21.48 31.40
C VAL A 11 20.81 -20.03 30.97
N PHE A 12 21.77 -19.25 31.48
CA PHE A 12 21.96 -17.85 31.08
C PHE A 12 22.31 -17.73 29.60
N VAL A 13 23.25 -18.54 29.11
CA VAL A 13 23.65 -18.55 27.69
C VAL A 13 22.48 -18.95 26.78
N CYS A 14 21.71 -19.97 27.13
CA CYS A 14 20.51 -20.34 26.38
C CYS A 14 19.45 -19.23 26.37
N GLY A 15 19.24 -18.55 27.50
CA GLY A 15 18.32 -17.41 27.58
C GLY A 15 18.73 -16.25 26.67
N VAL A 16 20.03 -15.93 26.62
CA VAL A 16 20.56 -14.90 25.71
C VAL A 16 20.40 -15.31 24.25
N LEU A 17 20.72 -16.56 23.88
CA LEU A 17 20.58 -17.05 22.51
C LEU A 17 19.13 -17.03 22.02
N LEU A 18 18.17 -17.41 22.87
CA LEU A 18 16.74 -17.33 22.56
C LEU A 18 16.27 -15.87 22.43
N GLY A 19 16.73 -14.98 23.31
CA GLY A 19 16.39 -13.55 23.24
C GLY A 19 16.86 -12.88 21.95
N VAL A 20 18.11 -13.15 21.53
CA VAL A 20 18.67 -12.62 20.27
C VAL A 20 17.95 -13.21 19.05
N GLY A 21 17.60 -14.50 19.08
CA GLY A 21 16.84 -15.14 18.00
C GLY A 21 15.45 -14.52 17.80
N VAL A 22 14.72 -14.26 18.88
CA VAL A 22 13.41 -13.60 18.83
C VAL A 22 13.52 -12.16 18.34
N TYR A 23 14.53 -11.40 18.81
CA TYR A 23 14.76 -10.03 18.35
C TYR A 23 15.07 -9.97 16.85
N ALA A 24 15.96 -10.84 16.37
CA ALA A 24 16.32 -10.92 14.96
C ALA A 24 15.13 -11.35 14.08
N ALA A 25 14.28 -12.26 14.56
CA ALA A 25 13.05 -12.63 13.86
C ALA A 25 12.04 -11.47 13.81
N TYR A 26 11.91 -10.73 14.91
CA TYR A 26 11.01 -9.56 14.98
C TYR A 26 11.43 -8.45 14.01
N GLU A 27 12.73 -8.19 13.85
CA GLU A 27 13.20 -7.22 12.87
C GLU A 27 12.94 -7.66 11.41
N ARG A 28 12.95 -8.96 11.12
CA ARG A 28 12.61 -9.47 9.77
C ARG A 28 11.13 -9.37 9.42
N THR A 29 10.24 -9.20 10.40
CA THR A 29 8.80 -9.06 10.17
C THR A 29 8.39 -7.62 9.87
N LYS A 30 9.33 -6.67 9.81
CA LYS A 30 9.04 -5.36 9.20
C LYS A 30 8.88 -5.56 7.69
N THR A 31 7.66 -5.91 7.28
CA THR A 31 7.28 -5.92 5.88
C THR A 31 7.62 -4.56 5.26
N ILE A 32 8.25 -4.60 4.08
CA ILE A 32 8.50 -3.41 3.28
C ILE A 32 7.12 -2.82 2.93
N ARG A 33 6.75 -1.70 3.57
CA ARG A 33 5.48 -1.04 3.30
C ARG A 33 5.60 -0.29 1.98
N ASN A 34 5.01 -0.87 0.94
CA ASN A 34 4.77 -0.27 -0.36
C ASN A 34 3.26 -0.14 -0.51
N VAL A 35 2.70 1.01 -0.12
CA VAL A 35 1.25 1.16 0.06
C VAL A 35 0.73 2.47 -0.52
N GLY A 36 -0.47 2.44 -1.09
CA GLY A 36 -1.24 3.63 -1.43
C GLY A 36 -2.49 3.70 -0.55
N THR A 37 -2.63 4.73 0.29
CA THR A 37 -3.81 4.92 1.15
C THR A 37 -4.88 5.67 0.36
N ILE A 38 -6.08 5.12 0.27
CA ILE A 38 -7.15 5.72 -0.53
C ILE A 38 -7.88 6.79 0.29
N ARG A 39 -8.09 7.95 -0.34
CA ARG A 39 -8.85 9.09 0.18
C ARG A 39 -9.92 9.46 -0.84
N VAL A 40 -11.18 9.55 -0.41
CA VAL A 40 -12.31 9.75 -1.33
C VAL A 40 -13.17 10.94 -0.96
N ILE A 41 -13.74 11.60 -1.98
CA ILE A 41 -14.75 12.65 -1.84
C ILE A 41 -15.83 12.43 -2.90
N GLY A 42 -17.09 12.27 -2.48
CA GLY A 42 -18.24 12.07 -3.39
C GLY A 42 -18.30 10.69 -4.05
N VAL A 43 -17.36 9.80 -3.72
CA VAL A 43 -17.31 8.42 -4.22
C VAL A 43 -16.93 7.46 -3.10
N GLU A 44 -17.11 6.17 -3.34
CA GLU A 44 -16.56 5.07 -2.53
C GLU A 44 -15.86 4.08 -3.45
N ILE A 45 -14.71 3.54 -3.02
CA ILE A 45 -13.92 2.60 -3.82
C ILE A 45 -13.97 1.23 -3.15
N TYR A 46 -14.19 0.19 -3.95
CA TYR A 46 -14.30 -1.19 -3.51
C TYR A 46 -13.24 -2.07 -4.16
N GLY A 47 -12.81 -3.10 -3.43
CA GLY A 47 -11.87 -4.11 -3.91
C GLY A 47 -12.52 -5.24 -4.71
N ASP A 48 -13.86 -5.25 -4.81
CA ASP A 48 -14.65 -6.30 -5.44
C ASP A 48 -15.81 -5.74 -6.27
N GLU A 49 -16.18 -6.47 -7.31
CA GLU A 49 -17.29 -6.13 -8.22
C GLU A 49 -18.65 -6.08 -7.51
N THR A 50 -18.82 -6.86 -6.44
CA THR A 50 -20.06 -6.89 -5.66
C THR A 50 -20.22 -5.72 -4.70
N LEU A 51 -19.24 -4.81 -4.64
CA LEU A 51 -19.23 -3.60 -3.82
C LEU A 51 -19.44 -3.89 -2.32
N THR A 52 -18.78 -4.93 -1.81
CA THR A 52 -18.91 -5.40 -0.42
C THR A 52 -17.73 -5.03 0.47
N SER A 53 -16.56 -4.83 -0.14
CA SER A 53 -15.31 -4.57 0.55
C SER A 53 -14.78 -3.19 0.18
N VAL A 54 -15.01 -2.22 1.06
CA VAL A 54 -14.47 -0.86 0.90
C VAL A 54 -12.94 -0.93 0.92
N LEU A 55 -12.32 -0.41 -0.12
CA LEU A 55 -10.88 -0.38 -0.32
C LEU A 55 -10.32 0.91 0.27
N ASN A 56 -9.62 0.79 1.39
CA ASN A 56 -8.97 1.91 2.08
C ASN A 56 -7.47 2.00 1.82
N GLU A 57 -6.84 0.92 1.37
CA GLU A 57 -5.40 0.85 1.12
C GLU A 57 -5.14 -0.18 0.00
N ILE A 58 -4.23 0.16 -0.91
CA ILE A 58 -3.65 -0.78 -1.88
C ILE A 58 -2.28 -1.19 -1.35
N THR A 59 -2.13 -2.48 -1.03
CA THR A 59 -0.81 -3.05 -0.72
C THR A 59 -0.14 -3.47 -2.03
N TRP A 60 0.85 -2.69 -2.46
CA TRP A 60 1.58 -2.96 -3.68
C TRP A 60 2.60 -4.07 -3.55
N GLY A 61 2.95 -4.53 -2.34
CA GLY A 61 3.93 -5.60 -2.12
C GLY A 61 5.35 -5.23 -2.54
N THR A 62 6.24 -6.23 -2.68
CA THR A 62 7.60 -5.98 -3.18
C THR A 62 7.58 -5.68 -4.67
N LEU A 63 8.29 -4.64 -5.10
CA LEU A 63 8.41 -4.22 -6.49
C LEU A 63 9.89 -4.09 -6.84
N ASP A 64 10.26 -4.57 -8.02
CA ASP A 64 11.61 -4.40 -8.56
C ASP A 64 11.71 -3.11 -9.41
N PRO A 65 12.92 -2.53 -9.57
CA PRO A 65 13.14 -1.43 -10.51
C PRO A 65 12.67 -1.79 -11.93
N GLY A 66 11.90 -0.91 -12.56
CA GLY A 66 11.31 -1.14 -13.88
C GLY A 66 10.01 -1.96 -13.87
N GLU A 67 9.54 -2.39 -12.69
CA GLU A 67 8.29 -3.15 -12.58
C GLU A 67 7.06 -2.24 -12.69
N THR A 68 6.03 -2.78 -13.35
CA THR A 68 4.67 -2.23 -13.34
C THR A 68 3.71 -3.23 -12.71
N ARG A 69 2.84 -2.76 -11.81
CA ARG A 69 1.82 -3.57 -11.13
C ARG A 69 0.44 -2.95 -11.25
N ASN A 70 -0.55 -3.79 -11.55
CA ASN A 70 -1.94 -3.40 -11.72
C ASN A 70 -2.80 -3.83 -10.52
N PHE A 71 -3.78 -3.02 -10.17
CA PHE A 71 -4.78 -3.31 -9.15
C PHE A 71 -6.18 -2.90 -9.64
N ASN A 72 -7.10 -3.86 -9.68
CA ASN A 72 -8.49 -3.61 -10.07
C ASN A 72 -9.30 -3.07 -8.90
N ALA A 73 -10.08 -2.02 -9.12
CA ALA A 73 -10.96 -1.45 -8.11
C ALA A 73 -12.26 -0.97 -8.75
N TRP A 74 -13.35 -0.96 -7.97
CA TRP A 74 -14.65 -0.46 -8.42
C TRP A 74 -14.96 0.86 -7.75
N VAL A 75 -15.11 1.92 -8.53
CA VAL A 75 -15.44 3.26 -8.03
C VAL A 75 -16.93 3.46 -8.17
N LYS A 76 -17.63 3.65 -7.05
CA LYS A 76 -19.06 3.95 -6.98
C LYS A 76 -19.28 5.43 -6.74
N ASN A 77 -20.15 6.05 -7.54
CA ASN A 77 -20.62 7.40 -7.29
C ASN A 77 -21.61 7.39 -6.11
N THR A 78 -21.27 8.11 -5.03
CA THR A 78 -22.10 8.29 -3.83
C THR A 78 -22.69 9.69 -3.72
N GLY A 79 -22.43 10.55 -4.71
CA GLY A 79 -23.04 11.87 -4.86
C GLY A 79 -24.51 11.81 -5.27
N ASN A 80 -25.10 13.00 -5.38
CA ASN A 80 -26.51 13.21 -5.73
C ASN A 80 -26.76 13.42 -7.23
N ASP A 81 -25.71 13.61 -8.03
CA ASP A 81 -25.75 13.83 -9.47
C ASP A 81 -24.72 12.94 -10.19
N ALA A 82 -24.78 12.88 -11.52
CA ALA A 82 -23.75 12.20 -12.30
C ALA A 82 -22.40 12.90 -12.11
N GLN A 83 -21.32 12.13 -12.00
CA GLN A 83 -19.99 12.65 -11.70
C GLN A 83 -18.94 12.09 -12.66
N LYS A 84 -17.95 12.92 -12.97
CA LYS A 84 -16.65 12.47 -13.45
C LYS A 84 -15.69 12.31 -12.27
N LEU A 85 -14.57 11.65 -12.51
CA LEU A 85 -13.56 11.45 -11.48
C LEU A 85 -12.28 12.23 -11.78
N VAL A 86 -11.64 12.70 -10.72
CA VAL A 86 -10.25 13.18 -10.77
C VAL A 86 -9.43 12.41 -9.75
N MET A 87 -8.18 12.11 -10.10
CA MET A 87 -7.21 11.42 -9.24
C MET A 87 -5.93 12.24 -9.12
N TRP A 88 -5.38 12.30 -7.92
CA TRP A 88 -4.03 12.81 -7.67
C TRP A 88 -3.40 12.07 -6.49
N THR A 89 -2.09 12.26 -6.29
CA THR A 89 -1.34 11.64 -5.20
C THR A 89 -0.70 12.69 -4.31
N GLU A 90 -0.63 12.41 -3.01
CA GLU A 90 -0.07 13.31 -1.99
C GLU A 90 0.67 12.52 -0.90
N ASN A 91 1.29 13.25 0.03
CA ASN A 91 1.88 12.68 1.25
C ASN A 91 2.88 11.53 0.99
N TRP A 92 3.65 11.64 -0.09
CA TRP A 92 4.69 10.69 -0.45
C TRP A 92 5.77 10.63 0.63
N ASN A 93 6.06 9.42 1.08
CA ASN A 93 7.10 9.11 2.04
C ASN A 93 7.88 7.86 1.62
N PRO A 94 9.19 7.96 1.33
CA PRO A 94 9.96 9.21 1.31
C PRO A 94 9.51 10.12 0.16
N THR A 95 9.73 11.43 0.28
CA THR A 95 9.30 12.40 -0.75
C THR A 95 9.94 12.13 -2.12
N VAL A 96 11.19 11.66 -2.14
CA VAL A 96 11.92 11.29 -3.37
C VAL A 96 11.29 10.12 -4.14
N ALA A 97 10.39 9.34 -3.52
CA ALA A 97 9.68 8.28 -4.21
C ALA A 97 8.75 8.83 -5.31
N PHE A 98 8.22 10.04 -5.14
CA PHE A 98 7.37 10.71 -6.13
C PHE A 98 8.07 10.90 -7.48
N ASP A 99 9.39 11.10 -7.48
CA ASP A 99 10.15 11.36 -8.70
C ASP A 99 10.44 10.09 -9.52
N SER A 100 10.29 8.91 -8.91
CA SER A 100 10.66 7.61 -9.51
C SER A 100 9.53 6.59 -9.52
N ILE A 101 8.38 6.90 -8.91
CA ILE A 101 7.23 6.00 -8.84
C ILE A 101 5.99 6.78 -9.28
N THR A 102 5.32 6.26 -10.31
CA THR A 102 4.13 6.89 -10.87
C THR A 102 2.91 5.99 -10.65
N LEU A 103 1.82 6.57 -10.17
CA LEU A 103 0.50 5.94 -10.16
C LEU A 103 -0.36 6.55 -11.26
N THR A 104 -0.90 5.71 -12.12
CA THR A 104 -1.93 6.07 -13.12
C THR A 104 -3.16 5.19 -12.94
N TRP A 105 -4.20 5.50 -13.70
CA TRP A 105 -5.39 4.66 -13.84
C TRP A 105 -5.89 4.67 -15.28
N ASN A 106 -6.78 3.74 -15.63
CA ASN A 106 -7.37 3.65 -16.97
C ASN A 106 -8.75 4.34 -17.09
N TYR A 107 -9.12 5.21 -16.16
CA TYR A 107 -10.38 5.95 -16.23
C TYR A 107 -10.43 6.84 -17.47
N ASP A 108 -11.55 6.83 -18.18
CA ASP A 108 -11.74 7.38 -19.52
C ASP A 108 -12.58 8.67 -19.57
N ASP A 109 -12.66 9.39 -18.44
CA ASP A 109 -13.47 10.61 -18.28
C ASP A 109 -14.98 10.41 -18.54
N SER A 110 -15.48 9.16 -18.43
CA SER A 110 -16.90 8.83 -18.56
C SER A 110 -17.73 9.30 -17.37
N TRP A 111 -18.97 9.72 -17.64
CA TRP A 111 -19.91 10.09 -16.59
C TRP A 111 -20.43 8.86 -15.85
N ILE A 112 -20.37 8.89 -14.52
CA ILE A 112 -20.89 7.84 -13.65
C ILE A 112 -22.19 8.32 -13.05
N GLY A 113 -23.29 7.64 -13.36
CA GLY A 113 -24.60 7.95 -12.78
C GLY A 113 -24.65 7.75 -11.27
N VAL A 114 -25.64 8.35 -10.61
CA VAL A 114 -25.86 8.20 -9.16
C VAL A 114 -25.99 6.73 -8.79
N ASN A 115 -25.26 6.27 -7.77
CA ASN A 115 -25.16 4.88 -7.32
C ASN A 115 -24.59 3.88 -8.34
N ALA A 116 -24.24 4.31 -9.55
CA ALA A 116 -23.53 3.48 -10.51
C ALA A 116 -22.07 3.30 -10.08
N SER A 117 -21.45 2.23 -10.57
CA SER A 117 -20.03 1.98 -10.38
C SER A 117 -19.36 1.62 -11.69
N ILE A 118 -18.06 1.88 -11.77
CA ILE A 118 -17.20 1.49 -12.89
C ILE A 118 -15.97 0.75 -12.37
N LEU A 119 -15.45 -0.17 -13.18
CA LEU A 119 -14.15 -0.77 -12.96
C LEU A 119 -13.06 0.20 -13.42
N VAL A 120 -12.09 0.44 -12.53
CA VAL A 120 -10.83 1.09 -12.86
C VAL A 120 -9.67 0.17 -12.52
N VAL A 121 -8.57 0.34 -13.23
CA VAL A 121 -7.30 -0.34 -13.00
C VAL A 121 -6.29 0.71 -12.60
N PHE A 122 -5.87 0.68 -11.35
CA PHE A 122 -4.73 1.44 -10.87
C PHE A 122 -3.44 0.75 -11.33
N THR A 123 -2.54 1.51 -11.94
CA THR A 123 -1.27 1.02 -12.47
C THR A 123 -0.14 1.78 -11.82
N LEU A 124 0.63 1.09 -10.99
CA LEU A 124 1.84 1.63 -10.36
C LEU A 124 3.06 1.21 -11.18
N SER A 125 3.91 2.17 -11.55
CA SER A 125 5.16 1.91 -12.28
C SER A 125 6.35 2.47 -11.52
N VAL A 126 7.41 1.67 -11.43
CA VAL A 126 8.67 2.03 -10.78
C VAL A 126 9.74 2.27 -11.85
N ASP A 127 10.43 3.41 -11.82
CA ASP A 127 11.54 3.69 -12.73
C ASP A 127 12.67 2.65 -12.57
N ALA A 128 13.24 2.20 -13.69
CA ALA A 128 14.35 1.24 -13.70
C ALA A 128 15.63 1.78 -12.99
N ASN A 129 15.76 3.11 -12.89
CA ASN A 129 16.88 3.80 -12.27
C ASN A 129 16.57 4.29 -10.85
N VAL A 130 15.47 3.84 -10.24
CA VAL A 130 15.14 4.21 -8.86
C VAL A 130 16.32 3.84 -7.93
N THR A 131 16.72 4.78 -7.09
CA THR A 131 17.77 4.58 -6.09
C THR A 131 17.35 5.19 -4.76
N GLY A 132 17.78 4.61 -3.65
CA GLY A 132 17.51 5.13 -2.30
C GLY A 132 16.07 4.96 -1.80
N VAL A 133 15.16 4.37 -2.57
CA VAL A 133 13.79 4.05 -2.15
C VAL A 133 13.69 2.55 -1.91
N THR A 134 13.65 2.15 -0.64
CA THR A 134 13.49 0.73 -0.24
C THR A 134 12.05 0.40 0.16
N SER A 135 11.28 1.40 0.58
CA SER A 135 9.86 1.32 0.90
C SER A 135 9.18 2.65 0.57
N PHE A 136 7.89 2.64 0.24
CA PHE A 136 7.14 3.89 0.03
C PHE A 136 5.69 3.84 0.52
N SER A 137 5.17 4.98 0.92
CA SER A 137 3.75 5.20 1.16
C SER A 137 3.30 6.53 0.58
N PHE A 138 2.07 6.60 0.10
CA PHE A 138 1.46 7.84 -0.36
C PHE A 138 -0.07 7.76 -0.25
N ASP A 139 -0.73 8.91 -0.33
CA ASP A 139 -2.17 9.01 -0.43
C ASP A 139 -2.59 9.03 -1.90
N VAL A 140 -3.64 8.27 -2.23
CA VAL A 140 -4.34 8.28 -3.52
C VAL A 140 -5.68 8.97 -3.30
N TRP A 141 -5.79 10.20 -3.78
CA TRP A 141 -7.05 10.92 -3.74
C TRP A 141 -7.87 10.60 -4.99
N VAL A 142 -9.15 10.30 -4.77
CA VAL A 142 -10.15 10.19 -5.83
C VAL A 142 -11.36 11.03 -5.45
N LYS A 143 -11.72 11.97 -6.32
CA LYS A 143 -12.83 12.87 -6.09
C LYS A 143 -13.82 12.83 -7.25
N GLY A 144 -15.10 12.74 -6.92
CA GLY A 144 -16.19 13.02 -7.83
C GLY A 144 -16.32 14.53 -8.11
N VAL A 145 -16.40 14.89 -9.38
CA VAL A 145 -16.62 16.26 -9.87
C VAL A 145 -17.83 16.28 -10.80
N HIS A 146 -18.67 17.31 -10.65
CA HIS A 146 -19.83 17.55 -11.51
C HIS A 146 -19.50 18.63 -12.54
#